data_AF-A0A529I3L8-F1
#
_entry.id   AF-A0A529I3L8-F1
#
_cell.length_a   1.000
_cell.length_b   1.000
_cell.length_c   1.000
_cell.angle_alpha   90.00
_cell.angle_beta   90.00
_cell.angle_gamma   90.00
#
_symmetry.space_group_name_H-M   'P 1'
#
loop_
_entity.id
_entity.type
_entity.pdbx_description
1 polymer ?
#
loop_
_entity_poly.entity_id
_entity_poly.type
_entity_poly.pdbx_seq_one_letter_code
_entity_poly.pdbx_strand_id
1 'polypeptide(L)'
;MQRSRRAAIAACMFLAIAASPGVSLAQTADELYASGVKARQAQHFDEAADLLKRALALKPGNADVLVQLGFAELGRNDLPAAREAFSGALSLAPAYQDASFGLAEVEFRSGNLDAALPLAESVVRAEPGNADAAALVETIRKAKQAAAGSKVKPAPAAAVPAKKAPPRRADPVAGLMQQGRRLRAAGKLPEAEQAYRRALRLAPKNTDILV
;
A
#
# COMPACT_ATOMS: atom_id res chain seq x y z
N MET A 1 62.27 -6.74 68.83
CA MET A 1 62.79 -6.98 67.47
C MET A 1 61.66 -6.80 66.47
N GLN A 2 61.93 -6.01 65.41
CA GLN A 2 61.25 -5.89 64.09
C GLN A 2 59.71 -5.72 64.08
N ARG A 3 59.14 -4.52 63.86
CA ARG A 3 59.08 -3.73 62.60
C ARG A 3 58.73 -4.54 61.35
N SER A 4 57.48 -4.42 60.90
CA SER A 4 57.12 -4.29 59.48
C SER A 4 55.78 -3.55 59.33
N ARG A 5 55.91 -2.23 59.08
CA ARG A 5 54.89 -1.36 58.49
C ARG A 5 54.68 -1.73 57.01
N ARG A 6 53.49 -1.36 56.48
CA ARG A 6 53.08 -1.08 55.06
C ARG A 6 51.85 -1.93 54.71
N ALA A 7 50.77 -1.44 54.09
CA ALA A 7 50.37 -0.11 53.63
C ALA A 7 48.88 -0.18 53.18
N ALA A 8 48.18 0.96 53.29
CA ALA A 8 47.10 1.48 52.42
C ALA A 8 45.96 0.53 51.98
N ILE A 9 44.71 0.68 52.43
CA ILE A 9 43.71 1.70 52.03
C ILE A 9 43.57 1.87 50.50
N ALA A 10 42.33 1.66 50.05
CA ALA A 10 41.70 2.07 48.80
C ALA A 10 42.11 1.35 47.52
N ALA A 11 41.16 0.63 46.93
CA ALA A 11 40.59 1.04 45.64
C ALA A 11 39.36 0.18 45.30
N CYS A 12 38.21 0.85 45.34
CA CYS A 12 37.10 0.75 44.42
C CYS A 12 36.60 -0.65 44.04
N MET A 13 35.39 -0.97 44.55
CA MET A 13 34.40 -1.77 43.86
C MET A 13 34.36 -1.38 42.38
N PHE A 14 34.88 -2.23 41.49
CA PHE A 14 34.49 -2.19 40.09
C PHE A 14 33.19 -2.96 39.93
N LEU A 15 32.10 -2.33 40.35
CA LEU A 15 30.77 -2.62 39.85
C LEU A 15 30.72 -2.01 38.44
N ALA A 16 31.37 -2.68 37.49
CA ALA A 16 31.19 -2.38 36.08
C ALA A 16 29.80 -2.89 35.69
N ILE A 17 28.80 -2.04 35.94
CA ILE A 17 27.55 -2.11 35.20
C ILE A 17 27.94 -1.84 33.75
N ALA A 18 28.18 -2.90 32.99
CA ALA A 18 28.20 -2.82 31.55
C ALA A 18 26.79 -2.40 31.12
N ALA A 19 26.59 -1.08 31.03
CA ALA A 19 25.42 -0.51 30.40
C ALA A 19 25.44 -0.98 28.94
N SER A 20 24.60 -1.95 28.64
CA SER A 20 24.09 -2.22 27.32
C SER A 20 22.63 -2.61 27.53
N PRO A 21 21.70 -1.94 26.84
CA PRO A 21 21.75 -1.93 25.40
C PRO A 21 21.91 -0.52 24.85
N GLY A 22 22.58 -0.43 23.70
CA GLY A 22 22.37 0.72 22.83
C GLY A 22 20.86 0.94 22.72
N VAL A 23 20.42 2.14 23.10
CA VAL A 23 19.15 2.65 22.64
C VAL A 23 19.31 2.71 21.13
N SER A 24 18.96 1.61 20.46
CA SER A 24 18.38 1.72 19.14
C SER A 24 17.23 2.68 19.36
N LEU A 25 17.40 3.94 18.93
CA LEU A 25 16.32 4.90 18.84
C LEU A 25 15.38 4.31 17.79
N ALA A 26 14.56 3.35 18.22
CA ALA A 26 13.53 2.77 17.41
C ALA A 26 12.65 3.96 17.02
N GLN A 27 12.74 4.37 15.76
CA GLN A 27 12.03 5.55 15.26
C GLN A 27 10.56 5.40 15.60
N THR A 28 9.98 6.44 16.17
CA THR A 28 8.55 6.41 16.53
C THR A 28 7.70 6.44 15.26
N ALA A 29 6.43 6.01 15.37
CA ALA A 29 5.51 6.07 14.24
C ALA A 29 5.35 7.51 13.70
N ASP A 30 5.40 8.50 14.59
CA ASP A 30 5.20 9.91 14.24
C ASP A 30 6.45 10.50 13.56
N GLU A 31 7.66 10.12 13.99
CA GLU A 31 8.92 10.47 13.32
C GLU A 31 9.01 9.85 11.92
N LEU A 32 8.62 8.58 11.80
CA LEU A 32 8.57 7.87 10.51
C LEU A 32 7.56 8.52 9.57
N TYR A 33 6.37 8.87 10.07
CA TYR A 33 5.36 9.58 9.31
C TYR A 33 5.90 10.93 8.82
N ALA A 34 6.43 11.77 9.71
CA ALA A 34 6.96 13.08 9.35
C ALA A 34 8.08 13.00 8.31
N SER A 35 9.00 12.04 8.48
CA SER A 35 10.09 11.79 7.52
C SER A 35 9.55 11.31 6.17
N GLY A 36 8.57 10.39 6.19
CA GLY A 36 7.92 9.89 4.98
C GLY A 36 7.18 10.97 4.20
N VAL A 37 6.47 11.86 4.89
CA VAL A 37 5.82 13.03 4.26
C VAL A 37 6.85 13.96 3.63
N LYS A 38 7.96 14.24 4.33
CA LYS A 38 9.04 15.08 3.80
C LYS A 38 9.69 14.44 2.56
N ALA A 39 9.98 13.15 2.59
CA ALA A 39 10.51 12.41 1.45
C ALA A 39 9.54 12.45 0.26
N ARG A 40 8.23 12.31 0.50
CA ARG A 40 7.20 12.40 -0.55
C ARG A 40 7.17 13.79 -1.18
N GLN A 41 7.23 14.85 -0.38
CA GLN A 41 7.27 16.23 -0.87
C GLN A 41 8.54 16.52 -1.68
N ALA A 42 9.66 15.90 -1.31
CA ALA A 42 10.90 15.92 -2.09
C ALA A 42 10.90 14.97 -3.30
N GLN A 43 9.76 14.32 -3.61
CA GLN A 43 9.60 13.35 -4.69
C GLN A 43 10.50 12.09 -4.57
N HIS A 44 11.05 11.82 -3.38
CA HIS A 44 11.78 10.59 -3.07
C HIS A 44 10.77 9.48 -2.73
N PHE A 45 10.01 9.03 -3.74
CA PHE A 45 8.82 8.22 -3.51
C PHE A 45 9.11 6.81 -2.97
N ASP A 46 10.24 6.19 -3.33
CA ASP A 46 10.66 4.91 -2.75
C ASP A 46 10.92 5.02 -1.25
N GLU A 47 11.73 6.01 -0.84
CA GLU A 47 12.02 6.30 0.56
C GLU A 47 10.74 6.64 1.34
N ALA A 48 9.88 7.47 0.75
CA ALA A 48 8.60 7.84 1.36
C ALA A 48 7.72 6.60 1.62
N ALA A 49 7.57 5.72 0.64
CA ALA A 49 6.76 4.51 0.77
C ALA A 49 7.30 3.59 1.89
N ASP A 50 8.62 3.41 1.97
CA ASP A 50 9.26 2.59 3.00
C ASP A 50 9.05 3.16 4.41
N LEU A 51 9.27 4.47 4.58
CA LEU A 51 9.06 5.16 5.85
C LEU A 51 7.60 5.09 6.30
N LEU A 52 6.66 5.29 5.37
CA LEU A 52 5.22 5.27 5.66
C LEU A 52 4.71 3.86 5.95
N LYS A 53 5.22 2.83 5.27
CA LYS A 53 4.94 1.41 5.59
C LYS A 53 5.40 1.06 7.00
N ARG A 54 6.57 1.54 7.41
CA ARG A 54 7.08 1.35 8.79
C ARG A 54 6.23 2.10 9.81
N ALA A 55 5.82 3.34 9.52
CA ALA A 55 4.91 4.11 10.37
C ALA A 55 3.57 3.38 10.56
N LEU A 56 3.00 2.86 9.46
CA LEU A 56 1.75 2.11 9.47
C LEU A 56 1.87 0.78 10.24
N ALA A 57 3.01 0.10 10.17
CA ALA A 57 3.26 -1.11 10.95
C ALA A 57 3.26 -0.86 12.46
N LEU A 58 3.71 0.32 12.91
CA LEU A 58 3.70 0.71 14.32
C LEU A 58 2.32 1.20 14.80
N LYS A 59 1.55 1.85 13.92
CA LYS A 59 0.17 2.29 14.21
C LYS A 59 -0.78 1.83 13.09
N PRO A 60 -1.20 0.55 13.09
CA PRO A 60 -2.17 0.05 12.11
C PRO A 60 -3.50 0.78 12.26
N GLY A 61 -4.08 1.27 11.16
CA GLY A 61 -5.35 2.00 11.19
C GLY A 61 -5.24 3.52 11.25
N ASN A 62 -4.07 4.09 10.94
CA ASN A 62 -3.94 5.53 10.72
C ASN A 62 -4.27 5.88 9.26
N ALA A 63 -5.41 6.57 9.06
CA ALA A 63 -5.87 6.99 7.73
C ALA A 63 -4.91 8.01 7.08
N ASP A 64 -4.31 8.93 7.84
CA ASP A 64 -3.38 9.93 7.33
C ASP A 64 -2.11 9.26 6.76
N VAL A 65 -1.60 8.24 7.45
CA VAL A 65 -0.44 7.46 6.98
C VAL A 65 -0.80 6.75 5.67
N LEU A 66 -2.00 6.17 5.56
CA LEU A 66 -2.47 5.49 4.36
C LEU A 66 -2.65 6.47 3.18
N VAL A 67 -3.15 7.69 3.41
CA VAL A 67 -3.25 8.73 2.38
C VAL A 67 -1.86 9.10 1.86
N GLN A 68 -0.91 9.37 2.77
CA GLN A 68 0.45 9.72 2.36
C GLN A 68 1.14 8.57 1.63
N LEU A 69 0.91 7.33 2.07
CA LEU A 69 1.42 6.14 1.39
C LEU A 69 0.81 6.01 -0.01
N GLY A 70 -0.49 6.23 -0.16
CA GLY A 70 -1.17 6.24 -1.46
C GLY A 70 -0.55 7.24 -2.43
N PHE A 71 -0.26 8.46 -1.97
CA PHE A 71 0.41 9.46 -2.81
C PHE A 71 1.86 9.10 -3.12
N ALA A 72 2.59 8.46 -2.20
CA ALA A 72 3.94 7.97 -2.48
C ALA A 72 3.93 6.86 -3.55
N GLU A 73 3.02 5.89 -3.45
CA GLU A 73 2.87 4.81 -4.45
C GLU A 73 2.37 5.34 -5.81
N LEU A 74 1.51 6.36 -5.80
CA LEU A 74 1.09 7.09 -7.01
C LEU A 74 2.27 7.78 -7.71
N GLY A 75 3.20 8.35 -6.94
CA GLY A 75 4.47 8.91 -7.41
C GLY A 75 5.41 7.86 -8.00
N ARG A 76 5.43 6.64 -7.42
CA ARG A 76 6.10 5.45 -7.98
C ARG A 76 5.42 4.86 -9.21
N ASN A 77 4.24 5.37 -9.60
CA ASN A 77 3.38 4.79 -10.62
C ASN A 77 2.92 3.34 -10.30
N ASP A 78 2.95 2.95 -9.03
CA ASP A 78 2.38 1.68 -8.55
C ASP A 78 0.88 1.89 -8.28
N LEU A 79 0.09 1.93 -9.36
CA LEU A 79 -1.35 2.17 -9.30
C LEU A 79 -2.10 1.15 -8.42
N PRO A 80 -1.77 -0.17 -8.45
CA PRO A 80 -2.37 -1.14 -7.53
C PRO A 80 -2.11 -0.82 -6.05
N ALA A 81 -0.86 -0.52 -5.67
CA ALA A 81 -0.53 -0.21 -4.28
C ALA A 81 -1.17 1.12 -3.83
N ALA A 82 -1.19 2.13 -4.70
CA ALA A 82 -1.87 3.39 -4.44
C ALA A 82 -3.37 3.19 -4.22
N ARG A 83 -4.04 2.39 -5.06
CA ARG A 83 -5.46 2.03 -4.90
C ARG A 83 -5.73 1.40 -3.54
N GLU A 84 -4.91 0.43 -3.13
CA GLU A 84 -5.05 -0.27 -1.86
C GLU A 84 -4.94 0.71 -0.68
N ALA A 85 -3.93 1.57 -0.69
CA ALA A 85 -3.70 2.54 0.37
C ALA A 85 -4.85 3.57 0.49
N PHE A 86 -5.29 4.18 -0.62
CA PHE A 86 -6.41 5.13 -0.59
C PHE A 86 -7.74 4.45 -0.23
N SER A 87 -8.00 3.24 -0.71
CA SER A 87 -9.20 2.47 -0.34
C SER A 87 -9.19 2.09 1.14
N GLY A 88 -8.02 1.76 1.68
CA GLY A 88 -7.81 1.54 3.11
C GLY A 88 -8.11 2.80 3.93
N ALA A 89 -7.58 3.95 3.50
CA ALA A 89 -7.88 5.23 4.15
C ALA A 89 -9.38 5.54 4.15
N LEU A 90 -10.07 5.36 3.03
CA LEU A 90 -11.53 5.57 2.91
C LEU A 90 -12.36 4.56 3.71
N SER A 91 -11.83 3.36 3.95
CA SER A 91 -12.48 2.37 4.83
C SER A 91 -12.44 2.80 6.30
N LEU A 92 -11.41 3.54 6.71
CA LEU A 92 -11.27 4.08 8.06
C LEU A 92 -11.96 5.45 8.21
N ALA A 93 -11.88 6.28 7.18
CA ALA A 93 -12.40 7.64 7.14
C ALA A 93 -13.13 7.89 5.79
N PRO A 94 -14.42 7.53 5.67
CA PRO A 94 -15.16 7.62 4.40
C PRO A 94 -15.30 9.02 3.79
N ALA A 95 -15.10 10.07 4.58
CA ALA A 95 -15.20 11.47 4.14
C ALA A 95 -13.83 12.12 3.87
N TYR A 96 -12.74 11.34 3.83
CA TYR A 96 -11.39 11.86 3.60
C TYR A 96 -11.24 12.27 2.12
N GLN A 97 -11.27 13.58 1.87
CA GLN A 97 -11.26 14.14 0.52
C GLN A 97 -9.95 13.86 -0.22
N ASP A 98 -8.79 14.00 0.43
CA ASP A 98 -7.49 13.66 -0.16
C ASP A 98 -7.44 12.20 -0.65
N ALA A 99 -8.01 11.27 0.11
CA ALA A 99 -8.07 9.86 -0.26
C ALA A 99 -9.01 9.63 -1.46
N SER A 100 -10.13 10.34 -1.51
CA SER A 100 -11.07 10.30 -2.65
C SER A 100 -10.45 10.89 -3.91
N PHE A 101 -9.71 11.99 -3.78
CA PHE A 101 -8.95 12.62 -4.85
C PHE A 101 -7.86 11.68 -5.37
N GLY A 102 -7.03 11.13 -4.47
CA GLY A 102 -6.00 10.17 -4.82
C GLY A 102 -6.55 8.93 -5.53
N LEU A 103 -7.68 8.38 -5.06
CA LEU A 103 -8.33 7.25 -5.72
C LEU A 103 -8.87 7.65 -7.11
N ALA A 104 -9.43 8.86 -7.27
CA ALA A 104 -9.86 9.36 -8.57
C ALA A 104 -8.69 9.45 -9.56
N GLU A 105 -7.52 9.91 -9.12
CA GLU A 105 -6.31 9.96 -9.94
C GLU A 105 -5.82 8.56 -10.33
N VAL A 106 -5.84 7.61 -9.40
CA VAL A 106 -5.50 6.20 -9.66
C VAL A 106 -6.43 5.61 -10.73
N GLU A 107 -7.75 5.81 -10.60
CA GLU A 107 -8.72 5.31 -11.57
C GLU A 107 -8.54 5.97 -12.94
N PHE A 108 -8.27 7.28 -12.96
CA PHE A 108 -8.01 8.01 -14.21
C PHE A 108 -6.76 7.47 -14.92
N ARG A 109 -5.63 7.33 -14.20
CA ARG A 109 -4.37 6.78 -14.74
C ARG A 109 -4.48 5.30 -15.13
N SER A 110 -5.40 4.57 -14.51
CA SER A 110 -5.74 3.19 -14.90
C SER A 110 -6.64 3.11 -16.14
N GLY A 111 -7.12 4.23 -16.67
CA GLY A 111 -8.07 4.28 -17.79
C GLY A 111 -9.53 4.01 -17.39
N ASN A 112 -9.82 3.88 -16.10
CA ASN A 112 -11.14 3.59 -15.56
C ASN A 112 -11.97 4.88 -15.41
N LEU A 113 -12.22 5.56 -16.54
CA LEU A 113 -12.84 6.89 -16.56
C LEU A 113 -14.24 6.91 -15.92
N ASP A 114 -14.97 5.80 -15.98
CA ASP A 114 -16.29 5.64 -15.36
C ASP A 114 -16.24 5.60 -13.82
N ALA A 115 -15.13 5.09 -13.25
CA ALA A 115 -14.91 5.09 -11.82
C ALA A 115 -14.27 6.41 -11.33
N ALA A 116 -13.39 7.00 -12.14
CA ALA A 116 -12.66 8.21 -11.78
C ALA A 116 -13.56 9.45 -11.66
N LEU A 117 -14.47 9.66 -12.62
CA LEU A 117 -15.29 10.87 -12.68
C LEU A 117 -16.16 11.11 -11.43
N PRO A 118 -16.98 10.15 -10.94
CA PRO A 118 -17.82 10.40 -9.78
C PRO A 118 -17.02 10.66 -8.49
N LEU A 119 -15.83 10.07 -8.36
CA LEU A 119 -14.92 10.34 -7.25
C LEU A 119 -14.41 11.77 -7.30
N ALA A 120 -13.85 12.20 -8.44
CA ALA A 120 -13.35 13.57 -8.61
C ALA A 120 -14.47 14.62 -8.42
N GLU A 121 -15.67 14.36 -8.96
CA GLU A 121 -16.82 15.24 -8.76
C GLU A 121 -17.29 15.30 -7.30
N SER A 122 -17.16 14.22 -6.53
CA SER A 122 -17.45 14.27 -5.08
C SER A 122 -16.50 15.17 -4.32
N VAL A 123 -15.21 15.18 -4.69
CA VAL A 123 -14.21 16.07 -4.09
C VAL A 123 -14.55 17.52 -4.41
N VAL A 124 -14.87 17.85 -5.67
CA VAL A 124 -15.30 19.21 -6.06
C VAL A 124 -16.58 19.65 -5.32
N ARG A 125 -17.52 18.74 -5.08
CA ARG A 125 -18.74 19.07 -4.30
C ARG A 125 -18.42 19.35 -2.83
N ALA A 126 -17.49 18.60 -2.23
CA ALA A 126 -17.08 18.79 -0.85
C ALA A 126 -16.19 20.03 -0.68
N GLU A 127 -15.34 20.30 -1.67
CA GLU A 127 -14.34 21.36 -1.69
C GLU A 127 -14.41 22.16 -3.00
N PRO A 128 -15.40 23.07 -3.16
CA PRO A 128 -15.56 23.83 -4.40
C PRO A 128 -14.35 24.68 -4.82
N GLY A 129 -13.43 24.97 -3.89
CA GLY A 129 -12.19 25.70 -4.14
C GLY A 129 -10.98 24.83 -4.52
N ASN A 130 -11.14 23.51 -4.58
CA ASN A 130 -10.06 22.58 -4.92
C ASN A 130 -9.80 22.60 -6.43
N ALA A 131 -8.83 23.42 -6.85
CA ALA A 131 -8.48 23.61 -8.27
C ALA A 131 -7.97 22.32 -8.93
N ASP A 132 -7.25 21.48 -8.19
CA ASP A 132 -6.70 20.22 -8.70
C ASP A 132 -7.84 19.22 -9.00
N ALA A 133 -8.81 19.11 -8.10
CA ALA A 133 -9.99 18.27 -8.32
C ALA A 133 -10.82 18.75 -9.52
N ALA A 134 -11.00 20.07 -9.66
CA ALA A 134 -11.70 20.65 -10.81
C ALA A 134 -10.97 20.37 -12.13
N ALA A 135 -9.64 20.52 -12.16
CA ALA A 135 -8.81 20.21 -13.32
C ALA A 135 -8.85 18.72 -13.69
N LEU A 136 -8.85 17.84 -12.69
CA LEU A 136 -8.96 16.39 -12.88
C LEU A 136 -10.31 16.02 -13.51
N VAL A 137 -11.42 16.59 -13.03
CA VAL A 137 -12.76 16.38 -13.61
C VAL A 137 -12.78 16.77 -15.10
N GLU A 138 -12.27 17.95 -15.45
CA GLU A 138 -12.23 18.41 -16.84
C GLU A 138 -11.37 17.49 -17.72
N THR A 139 -10.24 17.02 -17.19
CA THR A 139 -9.37 16.09 -17.89
C THR A 139 -10.06 14.74 -18.14
N ILE A 140 -10.74 14.19 -17.13
CA ILE A 140 -11.51 12.94 -17.26
C ILE A 140 -12.63 13.10 -18.29
N ARG A 141 -13.37 14.22 -18.29
CA ARG A 141 -14.45 14.49 -19.26
C ARG A 141 -13.93 14.53 -20.70
N LYS A 142 -12.82 15.23 -20.93
CA LYS A 142 -12.17 15.27 -22.26
C LYS A 142 -11.74 13.88 -22.71
N ALA A 143 -11.14 13.08 -21.81
CA ALA A 143 -10.76 11.71 -22.11
C ALA A 143 -11.98 10.83 -22.48
N LYS A 144 -13.11 10.97 -21.77
CA LYS A 144 -14.36 10.24 -22.09
C LYS A 144 -14.93 10.65 -23.44
N GLN A 145 -14.92 11.94 -23.77
CA GLN A 145 -15.39 12.44 -25.07
C GLN A 145 -14.52 11.91 -26.22
N ALA A 146 -13.20 11.93 -26.06
CA ALA A 146 -12.27 11.37 -27.04
C ALA A 146 -12.49 9.86 -27.24
N ALA A 147 -12.70 9.11 -26.14
CA ALA A 147 -13.00 7.69 -26.19
C ALA A 147 -14.36 7.39 -26.86
N ALA A 148 -15.37 8.24 -26.67
CA ALA A 148 -16.68 8.09 -27.30
C ALA A 148 -16.67 8.44 -28.81
N GLY A 149 -15.83 9.39 -29.22
CA GLY A 149 -15.64 9.74 -30.64
C GLY A 149 -14.81 8.71 -31.43
N SER A 150 -14.01 7.91 -30.72
CA SER A 150 -13.27 6.78 -31.29
C SER A 150 -14.17 5.53 -31.24
N LYS A 151 -14.55 4.96 -32.39
CA LYS A 151 -15.39 3.73 -32.49
C LYS A 151 -14.67 2.46 -31.97
N VAL A 152 -13.78 2.58 -30.99
CA VAL A 152 -13.09 1.48 -30.35
C VAL A 152 -13.88 1.13 -29.10
N LYS A 153 -14.60 0.01 -29.16
CA LYS A 153 -15.31 -0.55 -28.00
C LYS A 153 -14.29 -0.75 -26.88
N PRO A 154 -14.43 -0.12 -25.70
CA PRO A 154 -13.51 -0.36 -24.61
C PRO A 154 -13.54 -1.85 -24.28
N ALA A 155 -12.36 -2.49 -24.23
CA ALA A 155 -12.26 -3.79 -23.58
C ALA A 155 -12.77 -3.58 -22.14
N PRO A 156 -13.60 -4.49 -21.59
CA PRO A 156 -14.09 -4.33 -20.23
C PRO A 156 -12.89 -4.37 -19.29
N ALA A 157 -12.43 -3.18 -18.87
CA ALA A 157 -11.65 -3.03 -17.66
C ALA A 157 -12.50 -3.62 -16.54
N ALA A 158 -11.89 -4.50 -15.73
CA ALA A 158 -12.55 -5.16 -14.62
C ALA A 158 -12.98 -4.12 -13.58
N ALA A 159 -14.14 -3.51 -13.82
CA ALA A 159 -14.87 -2.72 -12.85
C ALA A 159 -15.33 -3.69 -11.77
N VAL A 160 -14.69 -3.64 -10.61
CA VAL A 160 -15.26 -4.19 -9.40
C VAL A 160 -16.06 -3.06 -8.75
N PRO A 161 -17.39 -3.00 -8.88
CA PRO A 161 -18.17 -2.02 -8.14
C PRO A 161 -18.11 -2.36 -6.64
N ALA A 162 -17.74 -1.37 -5.84
CA ALA A 162 -17.92 -1.38 -4.40
C ALA A 162 -19.42 -1.45 -4.07
N LYS A 163 -19.93 -2.67 -3.90
CA LYS A 163 -21.20 -2.94 -3.22
C LYS A 163 -20.98 -4.12 -2.27
N LYS A 164 -21.34 -3.92 -1.00
CA LYS A 164 -21.34 -4.94 0.06
C LYS A 164 -21.91 -6.26 -0.47
N ALA A 165 -21.03 -7.19 -0.83
CA ALA A 165 -21.40 -8.53 -1.23
C ALA A 165 -21.31 -9.43 0.01
N PRO A 166 -22.28 -10.34 0.24
CA PRO A 166 -22.06 -11.43 1.19
C PRO A 166 -20.79 -12.18 0.79
N PRO A 167 -20.05 -12.80 1.74
CA PRO A 167 -18.76 -13.40 1.45
C PRO A 167 -18.89 -14.33 0.25
N ARG A 168 -18.32 -13.91 -0.90
CA ARG A 168 -18.20 -14.77 -2.06
C ARG A 168 -17.38 -15.96 -1.59
N ARG A 169 -17.97 -17.16 -1.62
CA ARG A 169 -17.21 -18.40 -1.45
C ARG A 169 -15.99 -18.27 -2.36
N ALA A 170 -14.80 -18.24 -1.76
CA ALA A 170 -13.56 -18.09 -2.50
C ALA A 170 -13.56 -19.09 -3.65
N ASP A 171 -13.36 -18.63 -4.87
CA ASP A 171 -13.29 -19.51 -6.03
C ASP A 171 -12.14 -20.50 -5.78
N PRO A 172 -12.44 -21.80 -5.60
CA PRO A 172 -11.43 -22.78 -5.24
C PRO A 172 -10.40 -22.95 -6.35
N VAL A 173 -10.73 -22.64 -7.61
CA VAL A 173 -9.80 -22.65 -8.74
C VAL A 173 -8.81 -21.48 -8.61
N ALA A 174 -9.30 -20.28 -8.35
CA ALA A 174 -8.47 -19.08 -8.20
C ALA A 174 -7.48 -19.22 -7.02
N GLY A 175 -7.94 -19.78 -5.89
CA GLY A 175 -7.08 -20.05 -4.73
C GLY A 175 -5.95 -21.04 -5.05
N LEU A 176 -6.26 -22.14 -5.75
CA LEU A 176 -5.25 -23.13 -6.16
C LEU A 176 -4.27 -22.57 -7.20
N MET A 177 -4.74 -21.71 -8.11
CA MET A 177 -3.88 -21.04 -9.09
C MET A 177 -2.91 -20.07 -8.42
N GLN A 178 -3.38 -19.26 -7.46
CA GLN A 178 -2.53 -18.36 -6.71
C GLN A 178 -1.50 -19.13 -5.85
N GLN A 179 -1.91 -20.22 -5.24
CA GLN A 179 -1.03 -21.10 -4.48
C GLN A 179 0.07 -21.71 -5.37
N GLY A 180 -0.29 -22.26 -6.53
CA GLY A 180 0.67 -22.82 -7.48
C GLY A 180 1.69 -21.78 -7.96
N ARG A 181 1.26 -20.55 -8.23
CA ARG A 181 2.16 -19.45 -8.63
C ARG A 181 3.17 -19.10 -7.52
N ARG A 182 2.73 -19.05 -6.26
CA ARG A 182 3.61 -18.79 -5.11
C ARG A 182 4.61 -19.92 -4.89
N LEU A 183 4.18 -21.17 -5.00
CA LEU A 183 5.06 -22.34 -4.87
C LEU A 183 6.10 -22.39 -6.00
N ARG A 184 5.71 -22.06 -7.23
CA ARG A 184 6.62 -21.97 -8.38
C ARG A 184 7.65 -20.86 -8.18
N ALA A 185 7.23 -19.67 -7.73
CA ALA A 185 8.15 -18.58 -7.42
C ALA A 185 9.13 -18.93 -6.28
N ALA A 186 8.72 -19.78 -5.34
CA ALA A 186 9.55 -20.30 -4.25
C ALA A 186 10.42 -21.51 -4.65
N GLY A 187 10.45 -21.90 -5.93
CA GLY A 187 11.23 -23.05 -6.42
C GLY A 187 10.66 -24.43 -6.05
N LYS A 188 9.50 -24.50 -5.40
CA LYS A 188 8.81 -25.73 -4.99
C LYS A 188 7.97 -26.29 -6.13
N LEU A 189 8.65 -26.77 -7.16
CA LEU A 189 8.03 -27.20 -8.43
C LEU A 189 7.05 -28.39 -8.27
N PRO A 190 7.36 -29.45 -7.49
CA PRO A 190 6.43 -30.57 -7.31
C PRO A 190 5.10 -30.17 -6.67
N GLU A 191 5.14 -29.30 -5.66
CA GLU A 191 3.95 -28.81 -4.95
C GLU A 191 3.15 -27.82 -5.82
N ALA A 192 3.84 -27.02 -6.62
CA ALA A 192 3.20 -26.15 -7.60
C ALA A 192 2.40 -26.97 -8.64
N GLU A 193 2.99 -28.05 -9.14
CA GLU A 193 2.32 -28.96 -10.08
C GLU A 193 1.07 -29.61 -9.45
N GLN A 194 1.15 -30.03 -8.19
CA GLN A 194 0.00 -30.59 -7.48
C GLN A 194 -1.14 -29.57 -7.35
N ALA A 195 -0.82 -28.30 -7.08
CA ALA A 195 -1.79 -27.21 -7.00
C ALA A 195 -2.48 -26.97 -8.36
N TYR A 196 -1.72 -26.95 -9.46
CA TYR A 196 -2.27 -26.78 -10.81
C TYR A 196 -3.12 -27.98 -11.24
N ARG A 197 -2.69 -29.22 -10.96
CA ARG A 197 -3.50 -30.43 -11.25
C ARG A 197 -4.83 -30.43 -10.49
N ARG A 198 -4.84 -29.94 -9.25
CA ARG A 198 -6.10 -29.77 -8.49
C ARG A 198 -6.99 -28.71 -9.13
N ALA A 199 -6.43 -27.61 -9.61
CA ALA A 199 -7.17 -26.57 -10.32
C ALA A 199 -7.77 -27.10 -11.63
N LEU A 200 -7.01 -27.88 -12.42
CA LEU A 200 -7.50 -28.56 -13.63
C LEU A 200 -8.62 -29.56 -13.33
N ARG A 201 -8.56 -30.30 -12.22
CA ARG A 201 -9.67 -31.21 -11.85
C ARG A 201 -10.97 -30.46 -11.54
N LEU A 202 -10.87 -29.26 -10.99
CA LEU A 202 -12.03 -28.42 -10.69
C LEU A 202 -12.56 -27.68 -11.92
N ALA A 203 -11.69 -27.36 -12.89
CA ALA A 203 -12.05 -26.67 -14.12
C ALA A 203 -11.25 -27.21 -15.32
N PRO A 204 -11.58 -28.40 -15.85
CA PRO A 204 -10.76 -29.12 -16.85
C PRO A 204 -10.73 -28.47 -18.23
N LYS A 205 -11.61 -27.49 -18.49
CA LYS A 205 -11.67 -26.74 -19.75
C LYS A 205 -11.10 -25.32 -19.62
N ASN A 206 -10.57 -24.95 -18.46
CA ASN A 206 -10.02 -23.61 -18.25
C ASN A 206 -8.60 -23.54 -18.84
N THR A 207 -8.47 -22.81 -19.94
CA THR A 207 -7.21 -22.62 -20.67
C THR A 207 -6.18 -21.80 -19.89
N ASP A 208 -6.61 -21.03 -18.88
CA ASP A 208 -5.71 -20.22 -18.04
C ASP A 208 -4.86 -21.07 -17.08
N ILE A 209 -5.19 -22.36 -16.95
CA ILE A 209 -4.51 -23.34 -16.08
C ILE A 209 -3.47 -24.16 -16.87
N LEU A 210 -3.46 -24.06 -18.21
CA LEU A 210 -2.48 -24.74 -19.05
C LEU A 210 -1.17 -23.94 -19.02
N VAL A 211 -0.18 -24.49 -18.31
CA VAL A 211 1.21 -23.99 -18.22
C VAL A 211 2.03 -24.60 -19.34
#